data_AF-A0A3M1Z250-F1
#
_entry.id   AF-A0A3M1Z250-F1
#
_cell.length_a   1.000
_cell.length_b   1.000
_cell.length_c   1.000
_cell.angle_alpha   90.00
_cell.angle_beta   90.00
_cell.angle_gamma   90.00
#
_symmetry.space_group_name_H-M   'P 1'
#
loop_
_entity.id
_entity.type
_entity.pdbx_description
1 polymer ?
#
loop_
_entity_poly.entity_id
_entity_poly.type
_entity_poly.pdbx_seq_one_letter_code
_entity_poly.pdbx_strand_id
1 'polypeptide(L)'
;MFGAVWGAMIFNLDRYIVSSMKSHGQWWRDFLVAVPRLVLAVFLAVVISKPLELKIFEKEIEGEIVQMEQEVWKAQEDRVRLRFEPEIAANLAQIAQLKSEIAAQTAARDTLARLALQEADGTGGSRKRNLGPIYRAKKREADLAQAELDSLRAFALPLIQNLENQNRQLNAQIAGAIQSLERTNYDGLAARMEALDRLGAQSRAIYWANIFIMLLFIAIETAPVVTKLIAYRSPYDYVLHEHEHRFRMSHLENTTRLAQATKNKIRYDSEVGTYLNNARIEAEKKLIDETIRADQRASFNRI
;
A
#
# COMPACT_ATOMS: atom_id res chain seq x y z
N MET A 1 20.81 -7.01 -25.84
CA MET A 1 20.56 -5.92 -26.82
C MET A 1 19.60 -4.86 -26.30
N PHE A 2 18.42 -5.22 -25.78
CA PHE A 2 17.42 -4.24 -25.27
C PHE A 2 17.97 -3.30 -24.18
N GLY A 3 18.68 -3.84 -23.17
CA GLY A 3 19.26 -3.01 -22.11
C GLY A 3 20.31 -1.99 -22.59
N ALA A 4 21.05 -2.30 -23.65
CA ALA A 4 22.04 -1.38 -24.22
C ALA A 4 21.37 -0.22 -24.98
N VAL A 5 20.31 -0.53 -25.76
CA VAL A 5 19.51 0.49 -26.45
C VAL A 5 18.80 1.39 -25.44
N TRP A 6 18.25 0.81 -24.38
CA TRP A 6 17.55 1.55 -23.34
C TRP A 6 18.49 2.43 -22.51
N GLY A 7 19.66 1.90 -22.13
CA GLY A 7 20.72 2.67 -21.47
C GLY A 7 21.22 3.83 -22.34
N ALA A 8 21.43 3.60 -23.64
CA ALA A 8 21.83 4.65 -24.58
C ALA A 8 20.76 5.74 -24.74
N MET A 9 19.48 5.36 -24.74
CA MET A 9 18.36 6.32 -24.82
C MET A 9 18.26 7.16 -23.54
N ILE A 10 18.30 6.54 -22.35
CA ILE A 10 18.28 7.26 -21.07
C ILE A 10 19.47 8.22 -21.00
N PHE A 11 20.68 7.75 -21.32
CA PHE A 11 21.88 8.60 -21.35
C PHE A 11 21.75 9.77 -22.33
N ASN A 12 21.18 9.55 -23.51
CA ASN A 12 20.98 10.61 -24.49
C ASN A 12 19.97 11.65 -24.00
N LEU A 13 18.85 11.21 -23.42
CA LEU A 13 17.82 12.08 -22.85
C LEU A 13 18.33 12.88 -21.66
N ASP A 14 19.05 12.22 -20.76
CA ASP A 14 19.72 12.78 -19.59
C ASP A 14 20.67 13.92 -19.98
N ARG A 15 21.60 13.59 -20.87
CA ARG A 15 22.58 14.52 -21.42
C ARG A 15 21.89 15.66 -22.18
N TYR A 16 20.84 15.39 -22.94
CA TYR A 16 20.10 16.42 -23.67
C TYR A 16 19.47 17.44 -22.71
N ILE A 17 18.79 16.97 -21.66
CA ILE A 17 18.15 17.83 -20.65
C ILE A 17 19.20 18.69 -19.94
N VAL A 18 20.29 18.07 -19.45
CA VAL A 18 21.38 18.80 -18.76
C VAL A 18 22.10 19.77 -19.70
N SER A 19 22.34 19.39 -20.95
CA SER A 19 23.00 20.24 -21.95
C SER A 19 22.12 21.40 -22.42
N SER A 20 20.80 21.25 -22.38
CA SER A 20 19.86 22.33 -22.73
C SER A 20 19.69 23.36 -21.61
N MET A 21 20.16 23.04 -20.40
CA MET A 21 20.03 23.89 -19.22
C MET A 21 21.01 25.07 -19.30
N LYS A 22 20.45 26.26 -19.51
CA LYS A 22 21.19 27.52 -19.59
C LYS A 22 21.16 28.22 -18.24
N SER A 23 22.32 28.61 -17.71
CA SER A 23 22.35 29.42 -16.49
C SER A 23 22.06 30.88 -16.82
N HIS A 24 20.95 31.38 -16.29
CA HIS A 24 20.51 32.75 -16.49
C HIS A 24 20.94 33.70 -15.36
N GLY A 25 21.70 33.20 -14.37
CA GLY A 25 22.23 33.98 -13.25
C GLY A 25 21.21 34.27 -12.15
N GLN A 26 19.99 33.73 -12.25
CA GLN A 26 18.95 33.79 -11.22
C GLN A 26 18.76 32.40 -10.64
N TRP A 27 19.27 32.16 -9.42
CA TRP A 27 19.27 30.84 -8.77
C TRP A 27 17.89 30.16 -8.77
N TRP A 28 16.81 30.91 -8.46
CA TRP A 28 15.45 30.37 -8.45
C TRP A 28 14.94 29.94 -9.83
N ARG A 29 15.29 30.65 -10.90
CA ARG A 29 14.86 30.32 -12.26
C ARG A 29 15.62 29.12 -12.79
N ASP A 30 16.92 29.07 -12.53
CA ASP A 30 17.79 27.95 -12.90
C ASP A 30 17.35 26.67 -12.13
N PHE A 31 16.95 26.80 -10.85
CA PHE A 31 16.36 25.71 -10.08
C PHE A 31 15.03 25.21 -10.67
N LEU A 32 14.11 26.11 -11.04
CA LEU A 32 12.82 25.72 -11.64
C LEU A 32 12.99 24.97 -12.96
N VAL A 33 13.98 25.35 -13.79
CA VAL A 33 14.31 24.64 -15.03
C VAL A 33 14.88 23.23 -14.75
N ALA A 34 15.53 23.04 -13.60
CA ALA A 34 16.07 21.75 -13.17
C ALA A 34 15.03 20.80 -12.52
N VAL A 35 13.87 21.30 -12.08
CA VAL A 35 12.84 20.51 -11.37
C VAL A 35 12.38 19.27 -12.16
N PRO A 36 12.00 19.34 -13.45
CA PRO A 36 11.54 18.17 -14.19
C PRO A 36 12.57 17.03 -14.19
N ARG A 37 13.85 17.41 -14.19
CA ARG A 37 14.97 16.49 -14.15
C ARG A 37 15.20 15.91 -12.75
N LEU A 38 15.09 16.71 -11.70
CA LEU A 38 15.19 16.23 -10.31
C LEU A 38 14.08 15.22 -10.00
N VAL A 39 12.86 15.47 -10.45
CA VAL A 39 11.73 14.53 -10.29
C VAL A 39 12.02 13.21 -11.01
N LEU A 40 12.51 13.26 -12.25
CA LEU A 40 12.88 12.06 -13.01
C LEU A 40 14.02 11.27 -12.33
N ALA A 41 15.05 11.97 -11.84
CA ALA A 41 16.18 11.36 -11.16
C ALA A 41 15.74 10.66 -9.86
N VAL A 42 14.87 11.28 -9.06
CA VAL A 42 14.31 10.65 -7.85
C VAL A 42 13.48 9.41 -8.20
N PHE A 43 12.65 9.49 -9.25
CA PHE A 43 11.86 8.35 -9.69
C PHE A 43 12.73 7.17 -10.13
N LEU A 44 13.75 7.42 -10.96
CA LEU A 44 14.70 6.40 -11.39
C LEU A 44 15.50 5.84 -10.21
N ALA A 45 15.95 6.69 -9.29
CA ALA A 45 16.67 6.26 -8.10
C ALA A 45 15.84 5.29 -7.25
N VAL A 46 14.55 5.56 -7.01
CA VAL A 46 13.65 4.67 -6.27
C VAL A 46 13.45 3.34 -7.02
N VAL A 47 13.27 3.38 -8.34
CA VAL A 47 13.06 2.17 -9.16
C VAL A 47 14.32 1.30 -9.20
N ILE A 48 15.50 1.91 -9.29
CA ILE A 48 16.79 1.21 -9.34
C ILE A 48 17.19 0.71 -7.94
N SER A 49 16.84 1.43 -6.87
CA SER A 49 17.23 1.04 -5.51
C SER A 49 16.55 -0.26 -5.07
N LYS A 50 15.28 -0.49 -5.42
CA LYS A 50 14.52 -1.65 -4.93
C LYS A 50 15.13 -3.01 -5.29
N PRO A 51 15.50 -3.31 -6.56
CA PRO A 51 16.19 -4.55 -6.89
C PRO A 51 17.51 -4.72 -6.15
N LEU A 52 18.26 -3.63 -5.94
CA LEU A 52 19.54 -3.70 -5.23
C LEU A 52 19.34 -3.93 -3.73
N GLU A 53 18.38 -3.25 -3.11
CA GLU A 53 17.99 -3.47 -1.70
C GLU A 53 17.63 -4.94 -1.48
N LEU A 54 16.76 -5.51 -2.34
CA LEU A 54 16.40 -6.93 -2.29
C LEU A 54 17.62 -7.86 -2.46
N LYS A 55 18.61 -7.45 -3.25
CA LYS A 55 19.83 -8.26 -3.47
C LYS A 55 20.83 -8.14 -2.32
N ILE A 56 20.94 -6.96 -1.71
CA ILE A 56 21.84 -6.71 -0.57
C ILE A 56 21.34 -7.48 0.66
N PHE A 57 20.02 -7.47 0.90
CA PHE A 57 19.39 -8.12 2.05
C PHE A 57 18.85 -9.52 1.75
N GLU A 58 19.37 -10.19 0.70
CA GLU A 58 18.83 -11.48 0.23
C GLU A 58 18.79 -12.53 1.37
N LYS A 59 19.84 -12.60 2.19
CA LYS A 59 19.91 -13.56 3.30
C LYS A 59 18.93 -13.26 4.42
N GLU A 60 18.80 -11.99 4.78
CA GLU A 60 17.88 -11.53 5.81
C GLU A 60 16.43 -11.77 5.34
N ILE A 61 16.14 -11.47 4.07
CA ILE A 61 14.84 -11.69 3.44
C ILE A 61 14.49 -13.19 3.42
N GLU A 62 15.40 -14.06 3.00
CA GLU A 62 15.18 -15.51 3.01
C GLU A 62 14.88 -16.02 4.43
N GLY A 63 15.60 -15.52 5.43
CA GLY A 63 15.35 -15.85 6.83
C GLY A 63 13.96 -15.38 7.33
N GLU A 64 13.54 -14.18 6.93
CA GLU A 64 12.21 -13.65 7.28
C GLU A 64 11.09 -14.38 6.55
N ILE A 65 11.28 -14.75 5.28
CA ILE A 65 10.30 -15.53 4.50
C ILE A 65 9.98 -16.85 5.21
N VAL A 66 10.98 -17.56 5.73
CA VAL A 66 10.77 -18.81 6.47
C VAL A 66 9.92 -18.58 7.72
N GLN A 67 10.11 -17.46 8.44
CA GLN A 67 9.28 -17.11 9.59
C GLN A 67 7.85 -16.79 9.17
N MET A 68 7.66 -16.02 8.09
CA MET A 68 6.35 -15.71 7.53
C MET A 68 5.61 -16.99 7.10
N GLU A 69 6.29 -17.94 6.46
CA GLU A 69 5.72 -19.24 6.11
C GLU A 69 5.25 -20.01 7.35
N GLN A 70 6.05 -20.01 8.42
CA GLN A 70 5.67 -20.65 9.68
C GLN A 70 4.47 -19.98 10.33
N GLU A 71 4.38 -18.64 10.30
CA GLU A 71 3.21 -17.89 10.80
C GLU A 71 1.94 -18.26 10.04
N VAL A 72 2.01 -18.29 8.70
CA VAL A 72 0.87 -18.66 7.84
C VAL A 72 0.45 -20.11 8.08
N TRP A 73 1.43 -21.01 8.14
CA TRP A 73 1.19 -22.44 8.41
C TRP A 73 0.52 -22.63 9.76
N LYS A 74 1.05 -22.00 10.81
CA LYS A 74 0.46 -22.05 12.16
C LYS A 74 -0.96 -21.49 12.17
N ALA A 75 -1.21 -20.36 11.51
CA ALA A 75 -2.55 -19.80 11.41
C ALA A 75 -3.54 -20.71 10.65
N GLN A 76 -3.07 -21.47 9.66
CA GLN A 76 -3.88 -22.49 8.99
C GLN A 76 -4.16 -23.68 9.91
N GLU A 77 -3.15 -24.20 10.62
CA GLU A 77 -3.33 -25.27 11.61
C GLU A 77 -4.33 -24.86 12.71
N ASP A 78 -4.19 -23.66 13.24
CA ASP A 78 -5.07 -23.12 14.28
C ASP A 78 -6.50 -23.01 13.76
N ARG A 79 -6.71 -22.55 12.52
CA ARG A 79 -8.03 -22.53 11.89
C ARG A 79 -8.66 -23.92 11.77
N VAL A 80 -7.86 -24.93 11.42
CA VAL A 80 -8.35 -26.32 11.38
C VAL A 80 -8.74 -26.76 12.79
N ARG A 81 -7.89 -26.55 13.80
CA ARG A 81 -8.16 -26.96 15.19
C ARG A 81 -9.41 -26.28 15.78
N LEU A 82 -9.55 -24.97 15.58
CA LEU A 82 -10.69 -24.17 16.06
C LEU A 82 -12.03 -24.71 15.53
N ARG A 83 -12.05 -25.32 14.35
CA ARG A 83 -13.27 -25.92 13.78
C ARG A 83 -13.77 -27.12 14.58
N PHE A 84 -12.87 -27.90 15.19
CA PHE A 84 -13.20 -29.14 15.91
C PHE A 84 -13.23 -28.97 17.44
N GLU A 85 -12.64 -27.89 17.94
CA GLU A 85 -12.53 -27.60 19.37
C GLU A 85 -13.89 -27.66 20.12
N PRO A 86 -15.00 -27.08 19.61
CA PRO A 86 -16.27 -27.09 20.34
C PRO A 86 -16.84 -28.50 20.55
N GLU A 87 -16.69 -29.37 19.55
CA GLU A 87 -17.19 -30.75 19.59
C GLU A 87 -16.36 -31.61 20.54
N ILE A 88 -15.02 -31.48 20.47
CA ILE A 88 -14.11 -32.16 21.40
C ILE A 88 -14.38 -31.71 22.84
N ALA A 89 -14.53 -30.39 23.06
CA ALA A 89 -14.81 -29.82 24.38
C ALA A 89 -16.16 -30.32 24.92
N ALA A 90 -17.21 -30.40 24.09
CA ALA A 90 -18.50 -30.92 24.49
C ALA A 90 -18.43 -32.40 24.90
N ASN A 91 -17.73 -33.23 24.12
CA ASN A 91 -17.52 -34.64 24.43
C ASN A 91 -16.74 -34.83 25.73
N LEU A 92 -15.68 -34.04 25.94
CA LEU A 92 -14.88 -34.07 27.18
C LEU A 92 -15.71 -33.64 28.41
N ALA A 93 -16.56 -32.62 28.27
CA ALA A 93 -17.44 -32.18 29.34
C ALA A 93 -18.46 -33.27 29.73
N GLN A 94 -19.04 -33.97 28.74
CA GLN A 94 -19.95 -35.10 29.00
C GLN A 94 -19.23 -36.28 29.68
N ILE A 95 -18.02 -36.63 29.23
CA ILE A 95 -17.20 -37.67 29.87
C ILE A 95 -16.90 -37.29 31.33
N ALA A 96 -16.51 -36.04 31.58
CA ALA A 96 -16.21 -35.56 32.93
C ALA A 96 -17.44 -35.62 33.84
N GLN A 97 -18.61 -35.24 33.33
CA GLN A 97 -19.88 -35.32 34.04
C GLN A 97 -20.23 -36.77 34.42
N LEU A 98 -20.19 -37.71 33.47
CA LEU A 98 -20.47 -39.13 33.73
C LEU A 98 -19.48 -39.75 34.73
N LYS A 99 -18.18 -39.39 34.64
CA LYS A 99 -17.16 -39.84 35.58
C LYS A 99 -17.41 -39.27 36.98
N SER A 100 -17.86 -38.03 37.10
CA SER A 100 -18.24 -37.40 38.37
C SER A 100 -19.45 -38.10 39.01
N GLU A 101 -20.48 -38.41 38.23
CA GLU A 101 -21.67 -39.15 38.68
C GLU A 101 -21.31 -40.54 39.20
N ILE A 102 -20.49 -41.29 38.46
CA ILE A 102 -19.99 -42.61 38.92
C ILE A 102 -19.21 -42.48 40.22
N ALA A 103 -18.34 -41.48 40.35
CA ALA A 103 -17.53 -41.27 41.55
C ALA A 103 -18.40 -40.92 42.78
N ALA A 104 -19.40 -40.04 42.61
CA ALA A 104 -20.34 -39.68 43.66
C ALA A 104 -21.15 -40.89 44.14
N GLN A 105 -21.70 -41.68 43.20
CA GLN A 105 -22.47 -42.89 43.52
C GLN A 105 -21.59 -43.97 44.17
N THR A 106 -20.33 -44.10 43.74
CA THR A 106 -19.35 -45.00 44.36
C THR A 106 -19.08 -44.59 45.81
N ALA A 107 -18.86 -43.30 46.07
CA ALA A 107 -18.62 -42.79 47.43
C ALA A 107 -19.84 -42.97 48.36
N ALA A 108 -21.06 -42.81 47.83
CA ALA A 108 -22.29 -43.07 48.56
C ALA A 108 -22.41 -44.55 48.94
N ARG A 109 -22.22 -45.47 47.97
CA ARG A 109 -22.21 -46.92 48.19
C ARG A 109 -21.15 -47.32 49.23
N ASP A 110 -19.93 -46.83 49.09
CA ASP A 110 -18.83 -47.14 50.01
C ASP A 110 -19.12 -46.67 51.45
N THR A 111 -19.83 -45.55 51.57
CA THR A 111 -20.27 -45.04 52.89
C THR A 111 -21.34 -45.92 53.51
N LEU A 112 -22.35 -46.35 52.75
CA LEU A 112 -23.38 -47.29 53.23
C LEU A 112 -22.77 -48.65 53.62
N ALA A 113 -21.87 -49.17 52.79
CA ALA A 113 -21.15 -50.42 53.08
C ALA A 113 -20.32 -50.32 54.36
N ARG A 114 -19.62 -49.20 54.57
CA ARG A 114 -18.85 -48.93 55.80
C ARG A 114 -19.75 -48.86 57.03
N LEU A 115 -20.91 -48.19 56.93
CA LEU A 115 -21.88 -48.11 58.02
C LEU A 115 -22.48 -49.47 58.38
N ALA A 116 -22.66 -50.36 57.39
CA ALA A 116 -23.07 -51.74 57.64
C ALA A 116 -21.97 -52.53 58.37
N LEU A 117 -20.72 -52.45 57.89
CA LEU A 117 -19.56 -53.09 58.54
C LEU A 117 -19.38 -52.64 60.00
N GLN A 118 -19.51 -51.35 60.29
CA GLN A 118 -19.43 -50.82 61.65
C GLN A 118 -20.48 -51.43 62.60
N GLU A 119 -21.71 -51.69 62.13
CA GLU A 119 -22.71 -52.39 62.94
C GLU A 119 -22.34 -53.87 63.17
N ALA A 120 -21.76 -54.55 62.17
CA ALA A 120 -21.32 -55.93 62.32
C ALA A 120 -20.19 -56.07 63.34
N ASP A 121 -19.22 -55.15 63.32
CA ASP A 121 -18.06 -55.15 64.20
C ASP A 121 -18.35 -54.56 65.59
N GLY A 122 -19.52 -53.95 65.78
CA GLY A 122 -19.94 -53.37 67.05
C GLY A 122 -19.35 -51.98 67.33
N THR A 123 -18.74 -51.32 66.35
CA THR A 123 -18.27 -49.92 66.43
C THR A 123 -19.35 -48.92 66.01
N GLY A 124 -20.47 -49.41 65.47
CA GLY A 124 -21.64 -48.63 65.08
C GLY A 124 -22.56 -48.24 66.24
N GLY A 125 -23.73 -47.70 65.91
CA GLY A 125 -24.67 -47.11 66.87
C GLY A 125 -25.27 -48.11 67.87
N SER A 126 -25.36 -49.40 67.50
CA SER A 126 -25.83 -50.45 68.40
C SER A 126 -24.81 -50.88 69.45
N ARG A 127 -23.51 -50.60 69.23
CA ARG A 127 -22.37 -51.04 70.05
C ARG A 127 -22.33 -52.54 70.37
N LYS A 128 -22.99 -53.36 69.55
CA LYS A 128 -23.10 -54.81 69.74
C LYS A 128 -22.58 -55.50 68.49
N ARG A 129 -21.53 -56.31 68.65
CA ARG A 129 -20.99 -57.13 67.57
C ARG A 129 -21.97 -58.26 67.25
N ASN A 130 -22.84 -58.05 66.27
CA ASN A 130 -23.73 -59.09 65.75
C ASN A 130 -24.15 -58.82 64.30
N LEU A 131 -24.56 -59.88 63.60
CA LEU A 131 -25.19 -59.79 62.27
C LEU A 131 -26.71 -59.62 62.39
N GLY A 132 -27.13 -58.68 63.25
CA GLY A 132 -28.51 -58.48 63.65
C GLY A 132 -29.41 -57.80 62.60
N PRO A 133 -30.67 -57.47 62.95
CA PRO A 133 -31.61 -56.82 62.04
C PRO A 133 -31.13 -55.46 61.52
N ILE A 134 -30.41 -54.67 62.32
CA ILE A 134 -29.86 -53.37 61.93
C ILE A 134 -28.76 -53.55 60.85
N TYR A 135 -27.85 -54.50 61.05
CA TYR A 135 -26.84 -54.85 60.03
C TYR A 135 -27.52 -55.26 58.72
N ARG A 136 -28.54 -56.13 58.77
CA ARG A 136 -29.27 -56.57 57.58
C ARG A 136 -29.97 -55.43 56.85
N ALA A 137 -30.54 -54.46 57.57
CA ALA A 137 -31.16 -53.27 56.98
C ALA A 137 -30.12 -52.40 56.24
N LYS A 138 -29.01 -52.03 56.91
CA LYS A 138 -27.93 -51.24 56.29
C LYS A 138 -27.24 -51.96 55.15
N LYS A 139 -27.06 -53.28 55.26
CA LYS A 139 -26.53 -54.11 54.18
C LYS A 139 -27.46 -54.08 52.97
N ARG A 140 -28.76 -54.20 53.17
CA ARG A 140 -29.74 -54.10 52.08
C ARG A 140 -29.69 -52.74 51.38
N GLU A 141 -29.52 -51.64 52.12
CA GLU A 141 -29.31 -50.31 51.54
C GLU A 141 -28.02 -50.24 50.72
N ALA A 142 -26.92 -50.81 51.22
CA ALA A 142 -25.65 -50.88 50.49
C ALA A 142 -25.76 -51.75 49.22
N ASP A 143 -26.47 -52.87 49.28
CA ASP A 143 -26.71 -53.78 48.15
C ASP A 143 -27.61 -53.11 47.08
N LEU A 144 -28.61 -52.31 47.49
CA LEU A 144 -29.42 -51.50 46.57
C LEU A 144 -28.58 -50.42 45.89
N ALA A 145 -27.77 -49.68 46.65
CA ALA A 145 -26.85 -48.68 46.11
C ALA A 145 -25.80 -49.31 45.18
N GLN A 146 -25.39 -50.55 45.43
CA GLN A 146 -24.53 -51.32 44.54
C GLN A 146 -25.24 -51.64 43.21
N ALA A 147 -26.49 -52.12 43.26
CA ALA A 147 -27.26 -52.39 42.05
C ALA A 147 -27.50 -51.13 41.20
N GLU A 148 -27.78 -50.00 41.84
CA GLU A 148 -27.89 -48.69 41.17
C GLU A 148 -26.56 -48.28 40.52
N LEU A 149 -25.43 -48.41 41.24
CA LEU A 149 -24.11 -48.12 40.70
C LEU A 149 -23.77 -49.02 39.50
N ASP A 150 -24.11 -50.29 39.56
CA ASP A 150 -23.87 -51.24 38.48
C ASP A 150 -24.72 -50.90 37.25
N SER A 151 -25.99 -50.48 37.45
CA SER A 151 -26.84 -50.00 36.36
C SER A 151 -26.30 -48.71 35.71
N LEU A 152 -25.82 -47.77 36.53
CA LEU A 152 -25.19 -46.53 36.05
C LEU A 152 -23.93 -46.83 35.25
N ARG A 153 -23.07 -47.73 35.76
CA ARG A 153 -21.84 -48.13 35.06
C ARG A 153 -22.14 -48.86 33.75
N ALA A 154 -23.14 -49.73 33.73
CA ALA A 154 -23.55 -50.45 32.53
C ALA A 154 -24.02 -49.50 31.42
N PHE A 155 -24.63 -48.37 31.77
CA PHE A 155 -25.03 -47.33 30.82
C PHE A 155 -23.87 -46.37 30.47
N ALA A 156 -23.16 -45.86 31.47
CA ALA A 156 -22.20 -44.78 31.30
C ALA A 156 -20.87 -45.24 30.69
N LEU A 157 -20.37 -46.44 30.99
CA LEU A 157 -19.08 -46.91 30.46
C LEU A 157 -19.08 -47.07 28.94
N PRO A 158 -20.10 -47.69 28.29
CA PRO A 158 -20.18 -47.72 26.84
C PRO A 158 -20.29 -46.33 26.20
N LEU A 159 -21.02 -45.41 26.84
CA LEU A 159 -21.17 -44.04 26.35
C LEU A 159 -19.85 -43.27 26.43
N ILE A 160 -19.14 -43.36 27.56
CA ILE A 160 -17.79 -42.80 27.71
C ILE A 160 -16.87 -43.36 26.62
N GLN A 161 -16.87 -44.67 26.40
CA GLN A 161 -16.05 -45.31 25.37
C GLN A 161 -16.40 -44.79 23.96
N ASN A 162 -17.68 -44.56 23.67
CA ASN A 162 -18.13 -44.01 22.39
C ASN A 162 -17.63 -42.56 22.20
N LEU A 163 -17.79 -41.70 23.19
CA LEU A 163 -17.30 -40.32 23.16
C LEU A 163 -15.77 -40.26 23.04
N GLU A 164 -15.05 -41.15 23.74
CA GLU A 164 -13.59 -41.27 23.62
C GLU A 164 -13.18 -41.74 22.20
N ASN A 165 -13.95 -42.65 21.59
CA ASN A 165 -13.74 -43.05 20.19
C ASN A 165 -14.00 -41.89 19.21
N GLN A 166 -15.07 -41.13 19.40
CA GLN A 166 -15.38 -39.95 18.58
C GLN A 166 -14.26 -38.92 18.66
N ASN A 167 -13.78 -38.59 19.86
CA ASN A 167 -12.65 -37.68 20.03
C ASN A 167 -11.37 -38.20 19.36
N ARG A 168 -11.10 -39.52 19.39
CA ARG A 168 -9.98 -40.09 18.64
C ARG A 168 -10.14 -39.93 17.13
N GLN A 169 -11.34 -40.12 16.60
CA GLN A 169 -11.64 -39.91 15.19
C GLN A 169 -11.50 -38.45 14.79
N LEU A 170 -12.01 -37.50 15.59
CA LEU A 170 -11.85 -36.07 15.35
C LEU A 170 -10.38 -35.65 15.35
N ASN A 171 -9.57 -36.15 16.30
CA ASN A 171 -8.13 -35.89 16.32
C ASN A 171 -7.41 -36.47 15.09
N ALA A 172 -7.81 -37.65 14.62
CA ALA A 172 -7.28 -38.21 13.38
C ALA A 172 -7.67 -37.37 12.15
N GLN A 173 -8.89 -36.83 12.12
CA GLN A 173 -9.33 -35.90 11.07
C GLN A 173 -8.56 -34.58 11.10
N ILE A 174 -8.29 -34.01 12.29
CA ILE A 174 -7.43 -32.83 12.44
C ILE A 174 -6.04 -33.11 11.86
N ALA A 175 -5.43 -34.24 12.24
CA ALA A 175 -4.10 -34.62 11.75
C ALA A 175 -4.09 -34.80 10.23
N GLY A 176 -5.10 -35.47 9.67
CA GLY A 176 -5.26 -35.63 8.23
C GLY A 176 -5.49 -34.30 7.50
N ALA A 177 -6.31 -33.41 8.06
CA ALA A 177 -6.56 -32.09 7.50
C ALA A 177 -5.30 -31.22 7.50
N ILE A 178 -4.54 -31.22 8.61
CA ILE A 178 -3.25 -30.52 8.70
C ILE A 178 -2.26 -31.07 7.68
N GLN A 179 -2.18 -32.40 7.51
CA GLN A 179 -1.29 -33.01 6.52
C GLN A 179 -1.69 -32.67 5.08
N SER A 180 -2.98 -32.48 4.81
CA SER A 180 -3.50 -32.10 3.49
C SER A 180 -3.35 -30.61 3.16
N LEU A 181 -2.97 -29.77 4.13
CA LEU A 181 -2.70 -28.36 3.86
C LEU A 181 -1.53 -28.26 2.87
N GLU A 182 -1.80 -27.66 1.71
CA GLU A 182 -0.77 -27.44 0.70
C GLU A 182 0.28 -26.46 1.23
N ARG A 183 1.55 -26.86 1.13
CA ARG A 183 2.68 -25.97 1.37
C ARG A 183 2.94 -25.17 0.09
N THR A 184 2.25 -24.04 -0.04
CA THR A 184 2.57 -23.09 -1.12
C THR A 184 3.91 -22.43 -0.82
N ASN A 185 4.86 -22.55 -1.74
CA ASN A 185 6.16 -21.89 -1.63
C ASN A 185 5.96 -20.37 -1.64
N TYR A 186 6.34 -19.69 -0.55
CA TYR A 186 6.19 -18.26 -0.36
C TYR A 186 7.44 -17.51 -0.86
N ASP A 187 7.83 -17.68 -2.13
CA ASP A 187 9.11 -17.15 -2.68
C ASP A 187 8.91 -16.17 -3.86
N GLY A 188 7.73 -15.58 -4.00
CA GLY A 188 7.49 -14.56 -5.03
C GLY A 188 8.23 -13.24 -4.76
N LEU A 189 8.37 -12.39 -5.79
CA LEU A 189 8.87 -11.02 -5.61
C LEU A 189 8.08 -10.24 -4.55
N ALA A 190 6.76 -10.44 -4.50
CA ALA A 190 5.88 -9.84 -3.50
C ALA A 190 6.25 -10.28 -2.07
N ALA A 191 6.52 -11.58 -1.86
CA ALA A 191 6.96 -12.11 -0.58
C ALA A 191 8.30 -11.49 -0.14
N ARG A 192 9.23 -11.34 -1.09
CA ARG A 192 10.53 -10.68 -0.84
C ARG A 192 10.38 -9.20 -0.49
N MET A 193 9.46 -8.48 -1.14
CA MET A 193 9.16 -7.08 -0.79
C MET A 193 8.52 -6.96 0.60
N GLU A 194 7.57 -7.84 0.93
CA GLU A 194 6.91 -7.84 2.23
C GLU A 194 7.88 -8.22 3.37
N ALA A 195 8.73 -9.20 3.13
CA ALA A 195 9.81 -9.57 4.05
C ALA A 195 10.78 -8.40 4.27
N LEU A 196 11.20 -7.69 3.21
CA LEU A 196 12.05 -6.51 3.34
C LEU A 196 11.37 -5.39 4.16
N ASP A 197 10.08 -5.14 3.94
CA ASP A 197 9.31 -4.14 4.69
C ASP A 197 9.20 -4.51 6.18
N ARG A 198 8.88 -5.77 6.48
CA ARG A 198 8.86 -6.30 7.86
C ARG A 198 10.22 -6.17 8.55
N LEU A 199 11.31 -6.53 7.86
CA LEU A 199 12.68 -6.38 8.38
C LEU A 199 13.01 -4.93 8.70
N GLY A 200 12.59 -3.98 7.86
CA GLY A 200 12.71 -2.55 8.12
C GLY A 200 11.89 -2.10 9.34
N ALA A 201 10.67 -2.60 9.51
CA ALA A 201 9.82 -2.28 10.65
C ALA A 201 10.37 -2.86 11.98
N GLN A 202 10.96 -4.04 11.94
CA GLN A 202 11.53 -4.72 13.12
C GLN A 202 12.92 -4.19 13.50
N SER A 203 13.75 -3.83 12.52
CA SER A 203 15.13 -3.40 12.74
C SER A 203 15.38 -1.97 12.24
N ARG A 204 15.62 -1.06 13.19
CA ARG A 204 16.02 0.33 12.88
C ARG A 204 17.29 0.39 12.02
N ALA A 205 18.21 -0.56 12.18
CA ALA A 205 19.44 -0.60 11.39
C ALA A 205 19.14 -0.88 9.90
N ILE A 206 18.27 -1.86 9.63
CA ILE A 206 17.85 -2.21 8.27
C ILE A 206 17.04 -1.07 7.65
N TYR A 207 16.15 -0.44 8.42
CA TYR A 207 15.42 0.75 7.98
C TYR A 207 16.35 1.89 7.53
N TRP A 208 17.32 2.25 8.36
CA TRP A 208 18.27 3.30 8.01
C TRP A 208 19.18 2.89 6.84
N ALA A 209 19.55 1.61 6.74
CA ALA A 209 20.32 1.11 5.61
C ALA A 209 19.51 1.19 4.30
N ASN A 210 18.21 0.88 4.33
CA ASN A 210 17.30 1.02 3.18
C ASN A 210 17.23 2.48 2.69
N ILE A 211 17.00 3.41 3.63
CA ILE A 211 16.99 4.84 3.33
C ILE A 211 18.35 5.30 2.82
N PHE A 212 19.44 4.85 3.42
CA PHE A 212 20.79 5.23 3.00
C PHE A 212 21.09 4.80 1.57
N ILE A 213 20.73 3.57 1.16
CA ILE A 213 20.90 3.09 -0.21
C ILE A 213 20.05 3.92 -1.19
N MET A 214 18.79 4.20 -0.85
CA MET A 214 17.93 5.06 -1.66
C MET A 214 18.51 6.48 -1.81
N LEU A 215 18.95 7.09 -0.71
CA LEU A 215 19.58 8.42 -0.72
C LEU A 215 20.90 8.42 -1.50
N LEU A 216 21.68 7.34 -1.46
CA LEU A 216 22.89 7.19 -2.25
C LEU A 216 22.58 7.24 -3.75
N PHE A 217 21.56 6.50 -4.21
CA PHE A 217 21.13 6.56 -5.61
C PHE A 217 20.58 7.93 -5.99
N ILE A 218 19.76 8.54 -5.13
CA ILE A 218 19.28 9.91 -5.37
C ILE A 218 20.46 10.87 -5.51
N ALA A 219 21.47 10.78 -4.64
CA ALA A 219 22.65 11.63 -4.70
C ALA A 219 23.44 11.42 -6.00
N ILE A 220 23.64 10.17 -6.43
CA ILE A 220 24.36 9.85 -7.67
C ILE A 220 23.60 10.35 -8.91
N GLU A 221 22.29 10.10 -8.98
CA GLU A 221 21.44 10.50 -10.13
C GLU A 221 21.22 12.02 -10.21
N THR A 222 21.20 12.71 -9.06
CA THR A 222 21.05 14.17 -8.99
C THR A 222 22.39 14.91 -9.08
N ALA A 223 23.54 14.24 -8.91
CA ALA A 223 24.86 14.85 -8.95
C ALA A 223 25.11 15.71 -10.21
N PRO A 224 24.75 15.29 -11.44
CA PRO A 224 24.95 16.12 -12.64
C PRO A 224 24.14 17.43 -12.61
N VAL A 225 22.94 17.41 -12.02
CA VAL A 225 22.09 18.59 -11.92
C VAL A 225 22.59 19.51 -10.82
N VAL A 226 22.89 18.95 -9.65
CA VAL A 226 23.42 19.70 -8.51
C VAL A 226 24.74 20.37 -8.88
N THR A 227 25.65 19.67 -9.55
CA THR A 227 26.91 20.25 -10.03
C THR A 227 26.67 21.36 -11.05
N LYS A 228 25.71 21.20 -11.96
CA LYS A 228 25.37 22.26 -12.93
C LYS A 228 24.71 23.48 -12.30
N LEU A 229 23.94 23.32 -11.23
CA LEU A 229 23.32 24.42 -10.47
C LEU A 229 24.33 25.18 -9.61
N ILE A 230 25.34 24.49 -9.07
CA ILE A 230 26.42 25.09 -8.25
C ILE A 230 27.48 25.74 -9.15
N ALA A 231 27.71 25.19 -10.36
CA ALA A 231 28.74 25.67 -11.26
C ALA A 231 28.49 27.12 -11.70
N TYR A 232 29.53 27.95 -11.61
CA TYR A 232 29.54 29.29 -12.16
C TYR A 232 29.42 29.27 -13.69
N ARG A 233 28.98 30.40 -14.26
CA ARG A 233 28.93 30.60 -15.72
C ARG A 233 30.29 30.31 -16.34
N SER A 234 30.30 29.38 -17.29
CA SER A 234 31.46 29.01 -18.09
C SER A 234 31.71 30.03 -19.20
N PRO A 235 32.95 30.19 -19.72
CA PRO A 235 33.22 30.96 -20.93
C PRO A 235 32.28 30.63 -22.11
N TYR A 236 31.87 29.35 -22.22
CA TYR A 236 30.88 28.93 -23.20
C TYR A 236 29.51 29.62 -23.01
N ASP A 237 29.06 29.77 -21.77
CA ASP A 237 27.78 30.43 -21.45
C ASP A 237 27.82 31.92 -21.84
N TYR A 238 28.98 32.58 -21.69
CA TYR A 238 29.16 33.98 -22.10
C TYR A 238 29.13 34.14 -23.62
N VAL A 239 29.85 33.29 -24.36
CA VAL A 239 29.86 33.31 -25.83
C VAL A 239 28.47 33.01 -26.38
N LEU A 240 27.78 32.01 -25.82
CA LEU A 240 26.42 31.68 -26.21
C LEU A 240 25.46 32.85 -25.95
N HIS A 241 25.55 33.47 -24.77
CA HIS A 241 24.73 34.64 -24.43
C HIS A 241 24.97 35.82 -25.39
N GLU A 242 26.23 36.08 -25.76
CA GLU A 242 26.57 37.13 -26.72
C GLU A 242 25.95 36.87 -28.11
N HIS A 243 26.06 35.63 -28.60
CA HIS A 243 25.44 35.22 -29.87
C HIS A 243 23.91 35.39 -29.82
N GLU A 244 23.25 34.87 -28.78
CA GLU A 244 21.80 35.00 -28.61
C GLU A 244 21.37 36.47 -28.51
N HIS A 245 22.13 37.30 -27.79
CA HIS A 245 21.85 38.71 -27.63
C HIS A 245 21.97 39.46 -28.96
N ARG A 246 23.00 39.16 -29.78
CA ARG A 246 23.15 39.73 -31.13
C ARG A 246 21.95 39.38 -32.03
N PHE A 247 21.52 38.12 -32.04
CA PHE A 247 20.34 37.70 -32.79
C PHE A 247 19.06 38.41 -32.30
N ARG A 248 18.87 38.52 -30.98
CA ARG A 248 17.73 39.21 -30.39
C ARG A 248 17.69 40.68 -30.78
N MET A 249 18.82 41.37 -30.76
CA MET A 249 18.91 42.79 -31.13
C MET A 249 18.66 43.00 -32.63
N SER A 250 19.22 42.15 -33.49
CA SER A 250 18.97 42.22 -34.94
C SER A 250 17.49 41.96 -35.28
N HIS A 251 16.85 40.99 -34.61
CA HIS A 251 15.42 40.75 -34.76
C HIS A 251 14.58 41.95 -34.29
N LEU A 252 14.94 42.55 -33.15
CA LEU A 252 14.27 43.74 -32.63
C LEU A 252 14.41 44.94 -33.58
N GLU A 253 15.60 45.15 -34.15
CA GLU A 253 15.87 46.19 -35.13
C GLU A 253 15.01 46.01 -36.38
N ASN A 254 14.98 44.81 -36.95
CA ASN A 254 14.21 44.50 -38.16
C ASN A 254 12.69 44.67 -37.95
N THR A 255 12.17 44.13 -36.83
CA THR A 255 10.75 44.25 -36.50
C THR A 255 10.34 45.69 -36.21
N THR A 256 11.19 46.46 -35.52
CA THR A 256 10.96 47.89 -35.26
C THR A 256 10.99 48.71 -36.54
N ARG A 257 11.95 48.46 -37.43
CA ARG A 257 12.02 49.10 -38.76
C ARG A 257 10.76 48.81 -39.58
N LEU A 258 10.32 47.55 -39.62
CA LEU A 258 9.11 47.15 -40.34
C LEU A 258 7.87 47.82 -39.75
N ALA A 259 7.74 47.86 -38.42
CA ALA A 259 6.64 48.53 -37.74
C ALA A 259 6.62 50.04 -38.04
N GLN A 260 7.79 50.70 -38.00
CA GLN A 260 7.89 52.13 -38.28
C GLN A 260 7.62 52.46 -39.75
N ALA A 261 8.13 51.65 -40.69
CA ALA A 261 7.84 51.79 -42.11
C ALA A 261 6.34 51.63 -42.39
N THR A 262 5.71 50.63 -41.77
CA THR A 262 4.25 50.40 -41.87
C THR A 262 3.47 51.58 -41.29
N LYS A 263 3.84 52.08 -40.12
CA LYS A 263 3.21 53.25 -39.48
C LYS A 263 3.35 54.51 -40.34
N ASN A 264 4.53 54.75 -40.89
CA ASN A 264 4.78 55.90 -41.78
C ASN A 264 3.96 55.80 -43.06
N LYS A 265 3.84 54.60 -43.66
CA LYS A 265 3.01 54.37 -44.84
C LYS A 265 1.54 54.63 -44.55
N ILE A 266 1.01 54.06 -43.47
CA ILE A 266 -0.39 54.29 -43.04
C ILE A 266 -0.63 55.78 -42.79
N ARG A 267 0.31 56.48 -42.13
CA ARG A 267 0.20 57.92 -41.91
C ARG A 267 0.20 58.71 -43.22
N TYR A 268 1.10 58.39 -44.14
CA TYR A 268 1.15 59.02 -45.45
C TYR A 268 -0.14 58.78 -46.24
N ASP A 269 -0.63 57.54 -46.31
CA ASP A 269 -1.87 57.19 -47.02
C ASP A 269 -3.09 57.89 -46.38
N SER A 270 -3.10 58.05 -45.06
CA SER A 270 -4.13 58.80 -44.33
C SER A 270 -4.07 60.31 -44.62
N GLU A 271 -2.88 60.92 -44.53
CA GLU A 271 -2.65 62.33 -44.84
C GLU A 271 -3.01 62.63 -46.30
N VAL A 272 -2.48 61.87 -47.26
CA VAL A 272 -2.83 62.02 -48.68
C VAL A 272 -4.32 61.79 -48.91
N GLY A 273 -4.93 60.78 -48.29
CA GLY A 273 -6.36 60.52 -48.38
C GLY A 273 -7.20 61.71 -47.90
N THR A 274 -6.83 62.31 -46.76
CA THR A 274 -7.48 63.52 -46.25
C THR A 274 -7.27 64.75 -47.15
N TYR A 275 -6.07 64.97 -47.66
CA TYR A 275 -5.80 66.04 -48.62
C TYR A 275 -6.58 65.88 -49.93
N LEU A 276 -6.59 64.68 -50.52
CA LEU A 276 -7.33 64.38 -51.74
C LEU A 276 -8.83 64.57 -51.55
N ASN A 277 -9.38 64.10 -50.42
CA ASN A 277 -10.79 64.31 -50.10
C ASN A 277 -11.12 65.80 -49.98
N ASN A 278 -10.28 66.58 -49.28
CA ASN A 278 -10.48 68.03 -49.16
C ASN A 278 -10.40 68.74 -50.51
N ALA A 279 -9.41 68.41 -51.34
CA ALA A 279 -9.26 68.97 -52.68
C ALA A 279 -10.45 68.62 -53.59
N ARG A 280 -10.97 67.38 -53.49
CA ARG A 280 -12.17 66.95 -54.21
C ARG A 280 -13.41 67.72 -53.77
N ILE A 281 -13.61 67.89 -52.46
CA ILE A 281 -14.70 68.69 -51.90
C ILE A 281 -14.61 70.14 -52.40
N GLU A 282 -13.41 70.72 -52.45
CA GLU A 282 -13.22 72.09 -52.94
C GLU A 282 -13.50 72.22 -54.44
N ALA A 283 -13.06 71.26 -55.25
CA ALA A 283 -13.33 71.22 -56.69
C ALA A 283 -14.84 71.04 -56.98
N GLU A 284 -15.51 70.13 -56.27
CA GLU A 284 -16.96 69.92 -56.37
C GLU A 284 -17.73 71.19 -55.97
N LYS A 285 -17.31 71.89 -54.89
CA LYS A 285 -17.90 73.19 -54.51
C LYS A 285 -17.75 74.25 -55.61
N LYS A 286 -16.57 74.36 -56.24
CA LYS A 286 -16.35 75.32 -57.35
C LYS A 286 -17.25 75.00 -58.55
N LEU A 287 -17.40 73.74 -58.90
CA LEU A 287 -18.31 73.28 -59.96
C LEU A 287 -19.77 73.63 -59.66
N ILE A 288 -20.23 73.41 -58.42
CA ILE A 288 -21.58 73.77 -57.99
C ILE A 288 -21.78 75.30 -58.03
N ASP A 289 -20.79 76.07 -57.58
CA ASP A 289 -20.87 77.54 -57.66
C ASP A 289 -20.90 78.03 -59.12
N GLU A 290 -20.16 77.38 -60.03
CA GLU A 290 -20.20 77.69 -61.47
C GLU A 290 -21.55 77.33 -62.10
N THR A 291 -22.15 76.19 -61.76
CA THR A 291 -23.48 75.83 -62.27
C THR A 291 -24.56 76.75 -61.72
N ILE A 292 -24.51 77.11 -60.44
CA ILE A 292 -25.43 78.10 -59.85
C ILE A 292 -25.28 79.46 -60.55
N ARG A 293 -24.06 79.92 -60.84
CA ARG A 293 -23.83 81.15 -61.59
C ARG A 293 -24.31 81.06 -63.03
N ALA A 294 -24.18 79.91 -63.68
CA ALA A 294 -24.70 79.67 -65.02
C ALA A 294 -26.23 79.70 -65.04
N ASP A 295 -26.89 79.08 -64.05
CA ASP A 295 -28.34 79.11 -63.89
C ASP A 295 -28.86 80.51 -63.54
N GLN A 296 -28.13 81.27 -62.71
CA GLN A 296 -28.43 82.69 -62.46
C GLN A 296 -28.32 83.54 -63.73
N ARG A 297 -27.32 83.28 -64.59
CA ARG A 297 -27.20 83.95 -65.90
C ARG A 297 -28.33 83.54 -66.86
N ALA A 298 -28.73 82.27 -66.86
CA ALA A 298 -29.82 81.78 -67.70
C ALA A 298 -31.20 82.29 -67.25
N SER A 299 -31.41 82.49 -65.95
CA SER A 299 -32.63 83.07 -65.38
C SER A 299 -32.71 84.60 -65.56
N PHE A 300 -31.58 85.31 -65.58
CA PHE A 300 -31.54 86.75 -65.89
C PHE A 300 -31.91 87.07 -67.35
N ASN A 301 -31.73 86.11 -68.28
CA ASN A 301 -32.06 86.25 -69.70
C ASN A 301 -33.53 85.90 -70.04
N ARG A 302 -34.39 85.67 -69.03
CA ARG A 302 -35.83 85.34 -69.18
C ARG A 302 -36.78 86.45 -68.69
N ILE A 303 -36.30 87.67 -68.49
CA ILE A 303 -37.10 88.86 -68.21
C ILE A 303 -36.91 89.85 -69.36
#